data_AF-K8ZQP3-F1
#
_entry.id   AF-K8ZQP3-F1
#
_cell.length_a   1.000
_cell.length_b   1.000
_cell.length_c   1.000
_cell.angle_alpha   90.00
_cell.angle_beta   90.00
_cell.angle_gamma   90.00
#
_symmetry.space_group_name_H-M   'P 1'
#
loop_
_entity.id
_entity.type
_entity.pdbx_description
1 polymer ?
#
loop_
_entity_poly.entity_id
_entity_poly.type
_entity_poly.pdbx_seq_one_letter_code
_entity_poly.pdbx_strand_id
1 'polypeptide(L)'
;MLLNQEHDWGEFENHTAMRIIKGREQVEQYLSSAQRNEENTCWIDFSDLHLIKQLTPIEISELLYFGHMKYHLHSPFFYKLQNDYVFLTLGEEVNKLYCRQLEDFYRLLSQKIHEQLLERCKERKGWIKKPISITPPPLYVLKELKEVWQEGVVLYFGGVTWDEEQVHLPIYRVEDRLKNVDEIEYTKEMQVAELIYHRKEEEWTTQLILGEEL
;
A
#
# COMPACT_ATOMS: atom_id res chain seq x y z
N MET A 1 14.41 5.13 -9.08
CA MET A 1 15.61 5.65 -8.40
C MET A 1 15.59 5.13 -6.98
N LEU A 2 16.72 4.61 -6.51
CA LEU A 2 16.86 4.06 -5.16
C LEU A 2 17.26 5.19 -4.20
N LEU A 3 16.52 5.34 -3.10
CA LEU A 3 16.68 6.43 -2.13
C LEU A 3 17.61 6.07 -0.97
N ASN A 4 17.94 4.79 -0.81
CA ASN A 4 18.91 4.28 0.14
C ASN A 4 20.25 3.97 -0.58
N GLN A 5 21.36 4.14 0.13
CA GLN A 5 22.70 4.13 -0.48
C GLN A 5 23.30 2.72 -0.61
N GLU A 6 22.76 1.73 0.09
CA GLU A 6 23.32 0.37 0.17
C GLU A 6 22.58 -0.60 -0.78
N HIS A 7 22.81 -0.45 -2.08
CA HIS A 7 22.35 -1.44 -3.05
C HIS A 7 23.37 -1.66 -4.17
N ASP A 8 23.56 -2.93 -4.53
CA ASP A 8 24.34 -3.32 -5.70
C ASP A 8 23.54 -3.17 -7.01
N TRP A 9 22.25 -2.88 -6.91
CA TRP A 9 21.33 -2.77 -8.03
C TRP A 9 21.40 -1.42 -8.75
N GLY A 10 21.22 -1.46 -10.07
CA GLY A 10 21.16 -0.26 -10.91
C GLY A 10 22.52 0.38 -11.19
N GLU A 11 22.49 1.47 -11.91
CA GLU A 11 23.66 2.28 -12.28
C GLU A 11 23.78 3.48 -11.34
N PHE A 12 25.01 3.86 -10.99
CA PHE A 12 25.25 5.07 -10.20
C PHE A 12 25.05 6.33 -11.06
N GLU A 13 24.23 7.27 -10.59
CA GLU A 13 23.98 8.55 -11.25
C GLU A 13 24.79 9.65 -10.56
N ASN A 14 25.72 10.27 -11.30
CA ASN A 14 26.74 11.15 -10.75
C ASN A 14 26.19 12.47 -10.18
N HIS A 15 25.10 13.00 -10.72
CA HIS A 15 24.56 14.29 -10.30
C HIS A 15 23.87 14.20 -8.94
N THR A 16 23.08 13.15 -8.73
CA THR A 16 22.32 12.89 -7.50
C THR A 16 23.07 12.04 -6.47
N ALA A 17 24.13 11.34 -6.90
CA ALA A 17 24.80 10.29 -6.14
C ALA A 17 23.86 9.15 -5.69
N MET A 18 22.75 8.95 -6.41
CA MET A 18 21.79 7.87 -6.18
C MET A 18 21.91 6.81 -7.27
N ARG A 19 21.42 5.60 -6.98
CA ARG A 19 21.36 4.54 -7.99
C ARG A 19 20.05 4.58 -8.75
N ILE A 20 20.11 4.32 -10.05
CA ILE A 20 18.96 4.27 -10.93
C ILE A 20 18.87 2.90 -11.59
N ILE A 21 17.66 2.35 -11.65
CA ILE A 21 17.35 1.13 -12.40
C ILE A 21 16.50 1.58 -13.59
N LYS A 22 16.85 1.12 -14.78
CA LYS A 22 16.22 1.54 -16.04
C LYS A 22 15.88 0.33 -16.88
N GLY A 23 14.85 0.49 -17.71
CA GLY A 23 14.36 -0.57 -18.58
C GLY A 23 13.48 -1.56 -17.82
N ARG A 24 12.43 -2.01 -18.50
CA ARG A 24 11.40 -2.85 -17.92
C ARG A 24 11.96 -4.11 -17.26
N GLU A 25 12.85 -4.82 -17.94
CA GLU A 25 13.42 -6.08 -17.47
C GLU A 25 14.19 -5.92 -16.14
N GLN A 26 15.08 -4.92 -16.04
CA GLN A 26 15.86 -4.71 -14.81
C GLN A 26 14.97 -4.26 -13.66
N VAL A 27 13.95 -3.46 -13.94
CA VAL A 27 12.96 -3.04 -12.94
C VAL A 27 12.16 -4.23 -12.44
N GLU A 28 11.65 -5.09 -13.34
CA GLU A 28 10.92 -6.30 -12.98
C GLU A 28 11.79 -7.28 -12.16
N GLN A 29 13.06 -7.46 -12.55
CA GLN A 29 14.03 -8.27 -11.81
C GLN A 29 14.26 -7.72 -10.40
N TYR A 30 14.49 -6.40 -10.29
CA TYR A 30 14.68 -5.75 -8.99
C TYR A 30 13.46 -5.93 -8.10
N LEU A 31 12.26 -5.58 -8.57
CA LEU A 31 11.03 -5.68 -7.78
C LEU A 31 10.74 -7.12 -7.34
N SER A 32 10.99 -8.10 -8.21
CA SER A 32 10.83 -9.53 -7.88
C SER A 32 11.83 -10.02 -6.83
N SER A 33 13.03 -9.43 -6.81
CA SER A 33 14.07 -9.75 -5.83
C SER A 33 13.87 -9.02 -4.49
N ALA A 34 13.36 -7.78 -4.53
CA ALA A 34 13.07 -6.98 -3.35
C ALA A 34 11.98 -7.62 -2.48
N GLN A 35 11.01 -8.31 -3.10
CA GLN A 35 10.05 -9.16 -2.38
C GLN A 35 10.69 -10.27 -1.52
N ARG A 36 11.98 -10.59 -1.74
CA ARG A 36 12.70 -11.64 -1.00
C ARG A 36 13.70 -11.09 0.02
N ASN A 37 14.08 -9.82 -0.12
CA ASN A 37 15.04 -9.12 0.73
C ASN A 37 14.36 -7.84 1.22
N GLU A 38 13.47 -7.98 2.21
CA GLU A 38 12.61 -6.90 2.70
C GLU A 38 13.38 -5.83 3.49
N GLU A 39 14.65 -6.07 3.82
CA GLU A 39 15.43 -5.15 4.62
C GLU A 39 15.83 -3.91 3.80
N ASN A 40 15.14 -2.79 4.08
CA ASN A 40 15.49 -1.41 3.72
C ASN A 40 15.22 -0.96 2.27
N THR A 41 14.33 -1.60 1.51
CA THR A 41 14.00 -1.15 0.15
C THR A 41 13.31 0.22 0.13
N CYS A 42 13.91 1.22 -0.52
CA CYS A 42 13.30 2.55 -0.69
C CYS A 42 13.53 3.08 -2.10
N TRP A 43 12.45 3.37 -2.83
CA TRP A 43 12.56 3.86 -4.20
C TRP A 43 11.45 4.85 -4.55
N ILE A 44 11.76 5.68 -5.54
CA ILE A 44 10.86 6.61 -6.21
C ILE A 44 10.96 6.36 -7.71
N ASP A 45 9.83 6.29 -8.41
CA ASP A 45 9.84 6.19 -9.87
C ASP A 45 10.17 7.54 -10.51
N PHE A 46 10.46 7.52 -11.81
CA PHE A 46 10.72 8.73 -12.57
C PHE A 46 10.47 8.47 -14.05
N SER A 47 10.08 9.51 -14.79
CA SER A 47 9.76 9.37 -16.22
C SER A 47 10.93 9.70 -17.15
N ASP A 48 11.82 10.62 -16.77
CA ASP A 48 12.89 11.12 -17.64
C ASP A 48 14.22 11.32 -16.90
N LEU A 49 15.25 10.61 -17.35
CA LEU A 49 16.61 10.73 -16.83
C LEU A 49 17.23 12.12 -17.05
N HIS A 50 16.84 12.84 -18.11
CA HIS A 50 17.38 14.17 -18.37
C HIS A 50 16.95 15.18 -17.31
N LEU A 51 15.76 15.01 -16.73
CA LEU A 51 15.25 15.87 -15.67
C LEU A 51 15.90 15.57 -14.31
N ILE A 52 16.32 14.32 -14.07
CA ILE A 52 17.12 13.95 -12.89
C ILE A 52 18.41 14.78 -12.83
N LYS A 53 19.11 14.91 -13.96
CA LYS A 53 20.36 15.69 -14.06
C LYS A 53 20.17 17.19 -13.88
N GLN A 54 18.92 17.65 -13.80
CA GLN A 54 18.56 19.05 -13.60
C GLN A 54 18.04 19.30 -12.18
N LEU A 55 18.01 18.29 -11.30
CA LEU A 55 17.65 18.47 -9.90
C LEU A 55 18.59 19.48 -9.25
N THR A 56 18.04 20.41 -8.49
CA THR A 56 18.82 21.37 -7.73
C THR A 56 19.41 20.69 -6.48
N PRO A 57 20.46 21.26 -5.87
CA PRO A 57 20.98 20.76 -4.60
C PRO A 57 19.90 20.64 -3.51
N ILE A 58 18.91 21.54 -3.51
CA ILE A 58 17.76 21.49 -2.59
C ILE A 58 16.90 20.25 -2.87
N GLU A 59 16.46 20.03 -4.11
CA GLU A 59 15.65 18.85 -4.47
C GLU A 59 16.39 17.53 -4.19
N ILE A 60 17.72 17.49 -4.41
CA ILE A 60 18.54 16.32 -4.05
C ILE A 60 18.58 16.12 -2.53
N SER A 61 18.73 17.20 -1.75
CA SER A 61 18.70 17.11 -0.29
C SER A 61 17.34 16.65 0.24
N GLU A 62 16.23 17.04 -0.41
CA GLU A 62 14.90 16.57 -0.07
C GLU A 62 14.73 15.07 -0.35
N LEU A 63 15.25 14.57 -1.46
CA LEU A 63 15.24 13.14 -1.79
C LEU A 63 16.08 12.33 -0.79
N LEU A 64 17.26 12.83 -0.40
CA LEU A 64 18.11 12.23 0.63
C LEU A 64 17.40 12.19 1.98
N TYR A 65 16.80 13.32 2.39
CA TYR A 65 15.98 13.39 3.60
C TYR A 65 14.82 12.39 3.53
N PHE A 66 14.14 12.30 2.39
CA PHE A 66 12.99 11.43 2.21
C PHE A 66 13.37 9.95 2.34
N GLY A 67 14.49 9.55 1.72
CA GLY A 67 15.05 8.21 1.85
C GLY A 67 15.54 7.87 3.25
N HIS A 68 16.12 8.84 3.96
CA HIS A 68 16.68 8.64 5.30
C HIS A 68 15.61 8.64 6.40
N MET A 69 14.78 9.68 6.44
CA MET A 69 13.75 9.89 7.46
C MET A 69 12.45 9.15 7.18
N LYS A 70 12.31 8.57 5.98
CA LYS A 70 11.08 7.93 5.47
C LYS A 70 9.84 8.85 5.54
N TYR A 71 10.09 10.15 5.43
CA TYR A 71 9.12 11.23 5.53
C TYR A 71 9.53 12.38 4.60
N HIS A 72 8.58 12.98 3.89
CA HIS A 72 8.85 14.09 2.98
C HIS A 72 8.85 15.44 3.72
N LEU A 73 9.62 16.42 3.26
CA LEU A 73 9.52 17.80 3.79
C LEU A 73 8.31 18.54 3.21
N HIS A 74 7.99 18.26 1.95
CA HIS A 74 6.90 18.89 1.22
C HIS A 74 5.99 17.81 0.60
N SER A 75 5.86 17.78 -0.72
CA SER A 75 5.12 16.74 -1.42
C SER A 75 5.99 15.49 -1.60
N PRO A 76 5.42 14.26 -1.57
CA PRO A 76 6.12 13.06 -2.03
C PRO A 76 6.32 13.06 -3.56
N PHE A 77 5.73 14.02 -4.27
CA PHE A 77 5.70 14.08 -5.73
C PHE A 77 6.56 15.24 -6.25
N PHE A 78 7.69 14.88 -6.85
CA PHE A 78 8.67 15.81 -7.39
C PHE A 78 8.34 16.15 -8.84
N TYR A 79 8.27 17.45 -9.14
CA TYR A 79 7.94 17.92 -10.49
C TYR A 79 8.94 17.42 -11.54
N LYS A 80 10.25 17.43 -11.28
CA LYS A 80 11.24 16.97 -12.26
C LYS A 80 11.27 15.45 -12.42
N LEU A 81 10.91 14.69 -11.39
CA LEU A 81 10.83 13.23 -11.51
C LEU A 81 9.56 12.80 -12.24
N GLN A 82 8.47 13.58 -12.13
CA GLN A 82 7.14 13.18 -12.57
C GLN A 82 6.75 11.80 -12.01
N ASN A 83 7.12 11.55 -10.75
CA ASN A 83 6.95 10.25 -10.09
C ASN A 83 5.48 10.00 -9.74
N ASP A 84 4.97 8.80 -10.03
CA ASP A 84 3.62 8.37 -9.62
C ASP A 84 3.63 7.57 -8.32
N TYR A 85 4.78 7.01 -7.94
CA TYR A 85 4.93 6.09 -6.82
C TYR A 85 6.17 6.40 -5.97
N VAL A 86 6.00 6.26 -4.66
CA VAL A 86 7.13 6.21 -3.72
C VAL A 86 6.90 5.06 -2.76
N PHE A 87 7.87 4.14 -2.67
CA PHE A 87 7.83 3.00 -1.78
C PHE A 87 8.94 3.11 -0.74
N LEU A 88 8.59 2.97 0.53
CA LEU A 88 9.51 3.08 1.65
C LEU A 88 9.29 1.94 2.65
N THR A 89 10.32 1.15 2.90
CA THR A 89 10.36 0.27 4.06
C THR A 89 10.63 1.07 5.34
N LEU A 90 9.77 0.92 6.36
CA LEU A 90 9.86 1.60 7.67
C LEU A 90 10.40 0.70 8.79
N GLY A 91 10.42 -0.62 8.57
CA GLY A 91 10.84 -1.66 9.51
C GLY A 91 10.74 -3.03 8.82
N GLU A 92 10.79 -4.13 9.58
CA GLU A 92 10.74 -5.49 9.00
C GLU A 92 9.44 -5.74 8.24
N GLU A 93 8.28 -5.37 8.81
CA GLU A 93 6.96 -5.72 8.25
C GLU A 93 6.13 -4.52 7.79
N VAL A 94 6.64 -3.29 7.98
CA VAL A 94 5.89 -2.06 7.69
C VAL A 94 6.45 -1.36 6.46
N ASN A 95 5.61 -1.24 5.44
CA ASN A 95 5.92 -0.51 4.21
C ASN A 95 4.95 0.67 4.04
N LYS A 96 5.47 1.76 3.47
CA LYS A 96 4.70 2.95 3.11
C LYS A 96 4.72 3.14 1.60
N LEU A 97 3.55 3.27 1.01
CA LEU A 97 3.36 3.54 -0.41
C LEU A 97 2.64 4.86 -0.60
N TYR A 98 3.25 5.78 -1.35
CA TYR A 98 2.57 6.96 -1.88
C TYR A 98 2.16 6.66 -3.33
N CYS A 99 0.90 6.95 -3.67
CA CYS A 99 0.37 6.84 -5.03
C CYS A 99 -0.18 8.19 -5.47
N ARG A 100 0.26 8.70 -6.63
CA ARG A 100 -0.23 9.98 -7.17
C ARG A 100 -1.66 9.85 -7.68
N GLN A 101 -1.97 8.76 -8.37
CA GLN A 101 -3.27 8.52 -8.98
C GLN A 101 -4.14 7.66 -8.07
N LEU A 102 -5.30 8.22 -7.67
CA LEU A 102 -6.23 7.51 -6.79
C LEU A 102 -6.82 6.24 -7.44
N GLU A 103 -6.93 6.20 -8.77
CA GLU A 103 -7.43 5.02 -9.45
C GLU A 103 -6.44 3.84 -9.41
N ASP A 104 -5.15 4.12 -9.50
CA ASP A 104 -4.10 3.12 -9.32
C ASP A 104 -4.07 2.61 -7.89
N PHE A 105 -4.26 3.50 -6.91
CA PHE A 105 -4.43 3.10 -5.52
C PHE A 105 -5.56 2.08 -5.35
N TYR A 106 -6.75 2.32 -5.94
CA TYR A 106 -7.85 1.36 -5.85
C TYR A 106 -7.56 0.02 -6.55
N ARG A 107 -6.83 0.00 -7.66
CA ARG A 107 -6.38 -1.24 -8.31
C ARG A 107 -5.47 -2.05 -7.38
N LEU A 108 -4.47 -1.39 -6.80
CA LEU A 108 -3.52 -2.02 -5.87
C LEU A 108 -4.23 -2.52 -4.61
N LEU A 109 -5.12 -1.71 -4.03
CA LEU A 109 -5.89 -2.07 -2.85
C LEU A 109 -6.80 -3.28 -3.11
N SER A 110 -7.52 -3.30 -4.23
CA SER A 110 -8.36 -4.42 -4.67
C SER A 110 -7.57 -5.73 -4.72
N GLN A 111 -6.42 -5.72 -5.38
CA GLN A 111 -5.57 -6.89 -5.50
C GLN A 111 -5.01 -7.33 -4.13
N LYS A 112 -4.59 -6.37 -3.28
CA LYS A 112 -4.07 -6.68 -1.94
C LYS A 112 -5.13 -7.25 -1.01
N ILE A 113 -6.36 -6.73 -1.03
CA ILE A 113 -7.49 -7.31 -0.28
C ILE A 113 -7.71 -8.76 -0.70
N HIS A 114 -7.74 -9.02 -2.01
CA HIS A 114 -7.92 -10.36 -2.54
C HIS A 114 -6.81 -11.33 -2.10
N GLU A 115 -5.54 -10.94 -2.26
CA GLU A 115 -4.38 -11.73 -1.85
C GLU A 115 -4.43 -12.09 -0.36
N GLN A 116 -4.69 -11.11 0.50
CA GLN A 116 -4.77 -11.30 1.95
C GLN A 116 -5.95 -12.20 2.36
N LEU A 117 -7.12 -12.05 1.75
CA LEU A 117 -8.26 -12.92 2.04
C LEU A 117 -8.01 -14.37 1.59
N LEU A 118 -7.36 -14.58 0.45
CA LEU A 118 -6.97 -15.92 0.00
C LEU A 118 -5.95 -16.57 0.94
N GLU A 119 -5.04 -15.79 1.53
CA GLU A 119 -4.11 -16.27 2.55
C GLU A 119 -4.85 -16.73 3.82
N ARG A 120 -5.77 -15.92 4.33
CA ARG A 120 -6.63 -16.29 5.48
C ARG A 120 -7.52 -17.52 5.20
N CYS A 121 -7.96 -17.71 3.96
CA CYS A 121 -8.64 -18.93 3.56
C CYS A 121 -7.75 -20.17 3.70
N LYS A 122 -6.45 -20.06 3.35
CA LYS A 122 -5.50 -21.18 3.42
C LYS A 122 -5.22 -21.56 4.87
N GLU A 123 -5.03 -20.59 5.76
CA GLU A 123 -4.83 -20.84 7.20
C GLU A 123 -6.01 -21.63 7.83
N ARG A 124 -7.24 -21.36 7.38
CA ARG A 124 -8.45 -22.07 7.82
C ARG A 124 -8.60 -23.50 7.29
N LYS A 125 -7.80 -23.93 6.31
CA LYS A 125 -7.91 -25.27 5.68
C LYS A 125 -7.64 -26.45 6.62
N GLY A 126 -7.21 -26.22 7.86
CA GLY A 126 -7.27 -27.23 8.91
C GLY A 126 -8.67 -27.85 9.07
N TRP A 127 -9.74 -27.10 8.76
CA TRP A 127 -11.14 -27.53 8.96
C TRP A 127 -12.04 -27.49 7.70
N ILE A 128 -11.61 -26.89 6.58
CA ILE A 128 -12.45 -26.68 5.39
C ILE A 128 -11.92 -27.48 4.17
N LYS A 129 -12.72 -28.42 3.65
CA LYS A 129 -12.35 -29.32 2.54
C LYS A 129 -12.46 -28.72 1.14
N LYS A 130 -13.14 -27.58 0.96
CA LYS A 130 -13.32 -26.93 -0.36
C LYS A 130 -12.46 -25.67 -0.46
N PRO A 131 -11.82 -25.41 -1.62
CA PRO A 131 -11.17 -24.13 -1.88
C PRO A 131 -12.25 -23.03 -1.89
N ILE A 132 -12.09 -22.05 -1.01
CA ILE A 132 -12.89 -20.82 -1.05
C ILE A 132 -12.35 -19.98 -2.22
N SER A 133 -13.20 -19.71 -3.21
CA SER A 133 -12.92 -18.78 -4.31
C SER A 133 -13.55 -17.44 -3.96
N ILE A 134 -12.75 -16.37 -3.96
CA ILE A 134 -13.19 -15.00 -3.70
C ILE A 134 -12.71 -14.17 -4.88
N THR A 135 -13.57 -13.38 -5.51
CA THR A 135 -13.13 -12.44 -6.55
C THR A 135 -12.55 -11.17 -5.91
N PRO A 136 -11.64 -10.45 -6.57
CA PRO A 136 -11.16 -9.17 -6.04
C PRO A 136 -12.29 -8.12 -6.00
N PRO A 137 -12.35 -7.24 -4.98
CA PRO A 137 -13.34 -6.17 -4.94
C PRO A 137 -13.23 -5.27 -6.18
N PRO A 138 -14.32 -5.03 -6.92
CA PRO A 138 -14.26 -4.15 -8.07
C PRO A 138 -14.04 -2.70 -7.63
N LEU A 139 -13.43 -1.88 -8.49
CA LEU A 139 -13.06 -0.50 -8.16
C LEU A 139 -14.26 0.37 -7.77
N TYR A 140 -15.44 0.12 -8.33
CA TYR A 140 -16.63 0.92 -8.00
C TYR A 140 -17.05 0.74 -6.54
N VAL A 141 -16.94 -0.48 -5.99
CA VAL A 141 -17.20 -0.79 -4.58
C VAL A 141 -16.20 -0.04 -3.69
N LEU A 142 -14.90 -0.09 -4.02
CA LEU A 142 -13.89 0.64 -3.23
C LEU A 142 -14.07 2.16 -3.29
N LYS A 143 -14.59 2.68 -4.41
CA LYS A 143 -14.87 4.11 -4.59
C LYS A 143 -16.07 4.59 -3.74
N GLU A 144 -16.99 3.72 -3.35
CA GLU A 144 -18.09 4.08 -2.42
C GLU A 144 -17.56 4.51 -1.05
N LEU A 145 -16.40 4.00 -0.64
CA LEU A 145 -15.74 4.32 0.63
C LEU A 145 -14.78 5.52 0.54
N LYS A 146 -14.89 6.37 -0.50
CA LYS A 146 -13.97 7.49 -0.73
C LYS A 146 -13.78 8.40 0.49
N GLU A 147 -14.87 8.75 1.18
CA GLU A 147 -14.80 9.62 2.36
C GLU A 147 -14.15 8.89 3.54
N VAL A 148 -14.44 7.59 3.72
CA VAL A 148 -13.82 6.75 4.75
C VAL A 148 -12.30 6.69 4.59
N TRP A 149 -11.78 6.56 3.36
CA TRP A 149 -10.32 6.53 3.13
C TRP A 149 -9.59 7.81 3.56
N GLN A 150 -10.28 8.97 3.54
CA GLN A 150 -9.68 10.26 3.89
C GLN A 150 -9.44 10.43 5.39
N GLU A 151 -10.16 9.67 6.22
CA GLU A 151 -10.08 9.77 7.70
C GLU A 151 -8.91 8.99 8.31
N GLY A 152 -8.14 8.25 7.51
CA GLY A 152 -7.08 7.37 8.00
C GLY A 152 -7.66 6.11 8.65
N VAL A 153 -7.70 5.03 7.88
CA VAL A 153 -8.37 3.78 8.28
C VAL A 153 -7.46 2.57 8.16
N VAL A 154 -7.85 1.50 8.86
CA VAL A 154 -7.20 0.20 8.84
C VAL A 154 -8.19 -0.85 8.36
N LEU A 155 -7.77 -1.64 7.37
CA LEU A 155 -8.41 -2.89 7.01
C LEU A 155 -7.78 -4.00 7.86
N TYR A 156 -8.46 -4.40 8.93
CA TYR A 156 -7.92 -5.39 9.86
C TYR A 156 -8.28 -6.80 9.41
N PHE A 157 -7.40 -7.43 8.64
CA PHE A 157 -7.62 -8.78 8.14
C PHE A 157 -7.71 -9.82 9.29
N GLY A 158 -7.10 -9.56 10.45
CA GLY A 158 -7.24 -10.39 11.68
C GLY A 158 -8.68 -10.57 12.12
N GLY A 159 -9.52 -9.56 11.91
CA GLY A 159 -10.92 -9.52 12.33
C GLY A 159 -11.92 -10.01 11.27
N VAL A 160 -11.45 -10.61 10.16
CA VAL A 160 -12.35 -11.09 9.11
C VAL A 160 -13.24 -12.20 9.65
N THR A 161 -14.56 -11.99 9.55
CA THR A 161 -15.56 -13.00 9.89
C THR A 161 -16.03 -13.71 8.62
N TRP A 162 -16.41 -14.97 8.81
CA TRP A 162 -16.78 -15.85 7.71
C TRP A 162 -18.00 -16.62 8.14
N ASP A 163 -19.06 -16.57 7.35
CA ASP A 163 -20.19 -17.46 7.47
C ASP A 163 -20.39 -18.24 6.15
N GLU A 164 -21.51 -18.97 6.06
CA GLU A 164 -21.83 -19.81 4.91
C GLU A 164 -22.13 -19.01 3.64
N GLU A 165 -22.63 -17.78 3.77
CA GLU A 165 -23.10 -16.92 2.68
C GLU A 165 -22.15 -15.75 2.40
N GLN A 166 -21.47 -15.24 3.42
CA GLN A 166 -20.75 -13.97 3.38
C GLN A 166 -19.34 -14.05 4.01
N VAL A 167 -18.52 -13.08 3.64
CA VAL A 167 -17.20 -12.78 4.25
C VAL A 167 -17.18 -11.29 4.55
N HIS A 168 -16.94 -10.91 5.81
CA HIS A 168 -16.93 -9.51 6.23
C HIS A 168 -15.50 -9.10 6.59
N LEU A 169 -15.01 -8.07 5.92
CA LEU A 169 -13.73 -7.43 6.20
C LEU A 169 -14.00 -6.06 6.87
N PRO A 170 -13.77 -5.94 8.19
CA PRO A 170 -14.04 -4.70 8.91
C PRO A 170 -13.01 -3.61 8.60
N ILE A 171 -13.48 -2.36 8.62
CA ILE A 171 -12.68 -1.15 8.41
C ILE A 171 -12.81 -0.27 9.65
N TYR A 172 -11.68 0.07 10.26
CA TYR A 172 -11.61 0.85 11.49
C TYR A 172 -10.97 2.22 11.25
N ARG A 173 -11.51 3.26 11.88
CA ARG A 173 -10.88 4.58 11.91
C ARG A 173 -9.75 4.58 12.95
N VAL A 174 -8.58 5.06 12.55
CA VAL A 174 -7.39 5.15 13.44
C VAL A 174 -6.78 6.55 13.53
N GLU A 175 -7.31 7.51 12.77
CA GLU A 175 -6.90 8.93 12.77
C GLU A 175 -5.36 9.07 12.81
N ASP A 176 -4.82 9.76 13.82
CA ASP A 176 -3.39 10.05 13.96
C ASP A 176 -2.54 8.88 14.50
N ARG A 177 -3.15 7.72 14.81
CA ARG A 177 -2.46 6.58 15.46
C ARG A 177 -1.85 5.58 14.47
N LEU A 178 -1.71 5.96 13.19
CA LEU A 178 -1.15 5.12 12.12
C LEU A 178 0.26 4.56 12.41
N LYS A 179 1.01 5.14 13.34
CA LYS A 179 2.36 4.66 13.71
C LYS A 179 2.37 3.49 14.68
N ASN A 180 1.25 3.25 15.37
CA ASN A 180 1.13 2.25 16.44
C ASN A 180 -0.03 1.29 16.16
N VAL A 181 -0.31 1.02 14.87
CA VAL A 181 -1.45 0.21 14.40
C VAL A 181 -1.45 -1.20 15.01
N ASP A 182 -0.27 -1.74 15.33
CA ASP A 182 -0.10 -3.05 15.96
C ASP A 182 -0.44 -3.06 17.46
N GLU A 183 -0.47 -1.89 18.10
CA GLU A 183 -0.82 -1.70 19.51
C GLU A 183 -2.31 -1.34 19.70
N ILE A 184 -3.05 -1.13 18.60
CA ILE A 184 -4.46 -0.75 18.65
C ILE A 184 -5.32 -1.99 18.91
N GLU A 185 -6.09 -1.95 20.00
CA GLU A 185 -7.20 -2.86 20.20
C GLU A 185 -8.41 -2.35 19.39
N TYR A 186 -8.76 -3.08 18.33
CA TYR A 186 -9.89 -2.73 17.47
C TYR A 186 -11.22 -3.04 18.15
N THR A 187 -11.95 -1.99 18.52
CA THR A 187 -13.27 -2.08 19.15
C THR A 187 -14.39 -1.79 18.15
N LYS A 188 -15.63 -2.14 18.49
CA LYS A 188 -16.79 -1.95 17.60
C LYS A 188 -17.06 -0.48 17.32
N GLU A 189 -16.80 0.39 18.29
CA GLU A 189 -17.00 1.83 18.22
C GLU A 189 -16.04 2.49 17.21
N MET A 190 -14.90 1.86 16.93
CA MET A 190 -13.94 2.31 15.93
C MET A 190 -14.29 1.84 14.52
N GLN A 191 -15.22 0.89 14.38
CA GLN A 191 -15.58 0.33 13.08
C GLN A 191 -16.49 1.32 12.34
N VAL A 192 -16.02 1.80 11.19
CA VAL A 192 -16.72 2.83 10.39
C VAL A 192 -17.35 2.25 9.13
N ALA A 193 -16.86 1.10 8.67
CA ALA A 193 -17.41 0.41 7.52
C ALA A 193 -17.03 -1.07 7.50
N GLU A 194 -17.59 -1.80 6.55
CA GLU A 194 -17.14 -3.13 6.17
C GLU A 194 -17.26 -3.36 4.66
N LEU A 195 -16.35 -4.20 4.15
CA LEU A 195 -16.45 -4.81 2.83
C LEU A 195 -17.04 -6.21 2.99
N ILE A 196 -18.12 -6.49 2.27
CA ILE A 196 -18.86 -7.74 2.35
C ILE A 196 -18.77 -8.44 1.00
N TYR A 197 -18.29 -9.68 1.00
CA TYR A 197 -18.31 -10.55 -0.18
C TYR A 197 -19.45 -11.56 -0.06
N HIS A 198 -20.38 -11.53 -1.02
CA HIS A 198 -21.51 -12.46 -1.13
C HIS A 198 -21.09 -13.67 -1.96
N ARG A 199 -20.97 -14.84 -1.32
CA ARG A 199 -20.36 -16.04 -1.92
C ARG A 199 -21.18 -16.66 -3.04
N LYS A 200 -22.50 -16.53 -2.99
CA LYS A 200 -23.42 -17.15 -3.95
C LYS A 200 -23.49 -16.33 -5.25
N GLU A 201 -23.51 -15.01 -5.11
CA GLU A 201 -23.55 -14.04 -6.21
C GLU A 201 -22.15 -13.71 -6.75
N GLU A 202 -21.09 -14.01 -5.97
CA GLU A 202 -19.70 -13.62 -6.23
C GLU A 202 -19.52 -12.09 -6.36
N GLU A 203 -20.32 -11.35 -5.60
CA GLU A 203 -20.39 -9.88 -5.62
C GLU A 203 -19.87 -9.26 -4.33
N TRP A 204 -19.47 -8.00 -4.43
CA TRP A 204 -19.00 -7.21 -3.30
C TRP A 204 -19.96 -6.05 -3.03
N THR A 205 -20.20 -5.78 -1.75
CA THR A 205 -20.93 -4.60 -1.29
C THR A 205 -20.17 -3.89 -0.18
N THR A 206 -20.48 -2.62 0.03
CA THR A 206 -20.00 -1.86 1.18
C THR A 206 -21.15 -1.63 2.16
N GLN A 207 -20.84 -1.61 3.45
CA GLN A 207 -21.77 -1.15 4.48
C GLN A 207 -21.07 -0.10 5.34
N LEU A 208 -21.63 1.10 5.37
CA LEU A 208 -21.21 2.15 6.30
C LEU A 208 -21.84 1.90 7.66
N ILE A 209 -21.05 2.05 8.72
CA ILE A 209 -21.52 1.97 10.10
C ILE A 209 -21.61 3.41 10.59
N LEU A 210 -22.84 3.91 10.63
CA LEU A 210 -23.12 5.22 11.21
C LEU A 210 -22.85 5.11 12.72
N GLY A 211 -21.82 5.81 13.20
CA GLY A 211 -21.69 6.06 14.62
C GLY A 211 -22.91 6.84 15.10
N GLU A 212 -23.47 6.47 16.24
CA GLU A 212 -24.37 7.37 16.96
C GLU A 212 -23.58 8.67 17.18
N GLU A 213 -24.09 9.79 16.67
CA GLU A 213 -23.60 11.13 17.03
C GLU A 213 -23.65 11.23 18.56
N LEU A 214 -22.49 11.23 19.22
CA LEU A 214 -22.35 11.57 20.64
C LEU A 214 -22.32 13.09 20.83
#